data_AF-A0A7E4V1H2-F1
#
_entry.id   AF-A0A7E4V1H2-F1
#
_cell.length_a   1.000
_cell.length_b   1.000
_cell.length_c   1.000
_cell.angle_alpha   90.00
_cell.angle_beta   90.00
_cell.angle_gamma   90.00
#
_symmetry.space_group_name_H-M   'P 1'
#
loop_
_entity.id
_entity.type
_entity.pdbx_description
1 polymer ?
#
loop_
_entity_poly.entity_id
_entity_poly.type
_entity_poly.pdbx_seq_one_letter_code
_entity_poly.pdbx_strand_id
1 'polypeptide(L)'
;MSSNKMAFGAAGAVSNTKHPVLIAKHLATRFQNEDNFHLVPPQVIVGSGADALAIELGIPIVANDELKSPQAVQMYEIARSRLLALEEASTEAEDPPIEPSDVPMDTVGCAYVSDTGPAEATVSSGGMLLKADGRLGHSTQFGSAIWAEQRGRRSIAISVSGCGEVLTRTHFAQALAEAVFKASEDDMLPSAITSFYHKFIDSPTIAAFPAHRRVVGGILIFKLGRTCELAAFHNNARFAFAFHNGKSVKHFISELNANAPFVCNSFVVNL
;
A
#
# COMPACT_ATOMS: atom_id res chain seq x y z
N MET A 1 6.15 -8.95 0.05
CA MET A 1 6.65 -9.41 1.36
C MET A 1 6.05 -10.77 1.65
N SER A 2 6.81 -11.65 2.28
CA SER A 2 6.34 -12.97 2.71
C SER A 2 6.75 -13.20 4.17
N SER A 3 5.88 -13.84 4.95
CA SER A 3 6.18 -14.20 6.34
C SER A 3 7.31 -15.23 6.42
N ASN A 4 7.52 -16.01 5.35
CA ASN A 4 8.68 -16.91 5.27
C ASN A 4 9.98 -16.08 5.21
N LYS A 5 10.82 -16.25 6.23
CA LYS A 5 12.05 -15.47 6.47
C LYS A 5 11.87 -13.95 6.53
N MET A 6 10.65 -13.44 6.73
CA MET A 6 10.34 -12.00 6.65
C MET A 6 10.84 -11.36 5.34
N ALA A 7 10.80 -12.13 4.25
CA ALA A 7 11.41 -11.72 3.00
C ALA A 7 10.68 -10.53 2.37
N PHE A 8 11.46 -9.55 1.95
CA PHE A 8 10.99 -8.32 1.35
C PHE A 8 11.80 -7.97 0.11
N GLY A 9 11.10 -7.36 -0.84
CA GLY A 9 11.66 -6.88 -2.07
C GLY A 9 10.85 -5.68 -2.54
N ALA A 10 11.51 -4.66 -3.07
CA ALA A 10 10.89 -3.49 -3.64
C ALA A 10 11.66 -2.94 -4.84
N ALA A 11 10.90 -2.36 -5.78
CA ALA A 11 11.45 -1.61 -6.90
C ALA A 11 10.84 -0.21 -6.90
N GLY A 12 11.66 0.82 -7.12
CA GLY A 12 11.24 2.22 -7.12
C GLY A 12 11.75 2.99 -8.32
N ALA A 13 11.04 4.05 -8.71
CA ALA A 13 11.42 4.88 -9.87
C ALA A 13 11.73 4.07 -11.15
N VAL A 14 11.01 2.96 -11.35
CA VAL A 14 11.08 2.12 -12.56
C VAL A 14 10.44 2.90 -13.71
N SER A 15 11.11 2.94 -14.86
CA SER A 15 10.73 3.86 -15.93
C SER A 15 9.65 3.29 -16.86
N ASN A 16 9.87 2.10 -17.40
CA ASN A 16 9.12 1.60 -18.55
C ASN A 16 8.81 0.09 -18.51
N THR A 17 8.84 -0.50 -17.31
CA THR A 17 8.48 -1.91 -17.10
C THR A 17 6.97 -2.06 -16.92
N LYS A 18 6.34 -3.01 -17.63
CA LYS A 18 4.88 -3.26 -17.55
C LYS A 18 4.42 -3.76 -16.18
N HIS A 19 5.27 -4.50 -15.47
CA HIS A 19 4.93 -5.13 -14.18
C HIS A 19 6.04 -4.95 -13.12
N PRO A 20 6.20 -3.76 -12.51
CA PRO A 20 7.25 -3.49 -11.52
C PRO A 20 7.25 -4.44 -10.30
N VAL A 21 6.07 -4.98 -9.94
CA VAL A 21 5.92 -5.93 -8.83
C VAL A 21 6.72 -7.23 -9.04
N LEU A 22 7.03 -7.61 -10.29
CA LEU A 22 7.83 -8.80 -10.58
C LEU A 22 9.31 -8.62 -10.20
N ILE A 23 9.84 -7.40 -10.28
CA ILE A 23 11.18 -7.07 -9.79
C ILE A 23 11.20 -7.23 -8.26
N ALA A 24 10.21 -6.65 -7.57
CA ALA A 24 10.05 -6.76 -6.13
C ALA A 24 9.91 -8.23 -5.68
N LYS A 25 9.12 -9.03 -6.41
CA LYS A 25 8.99 -10.48 -6.17
C LYS A 25 10.33 -11.19 -6.30
N HIS A 26 11.10 -10.91 -7.36
CA HIS A 26 12.41 -11.52 -7.55
C HIS A 26 13.34 -11.27 -6.36
N LEU A 27 13.45 -10.02 -5.89
CA LEU A 27 14.29 -9.68 -4.74
C LEU A 27 13.86 -10.42 -3.46
N ALA A 28 12.55 -10.47 -3.19
CA ALA A 28 12.02 -11.20 -2.03
C ALA A 28 12.30 -12.70 -2.14
N THR A 29 12.03 -13.32 -3.29
CA THR A 29 12.25 -14.75 -3.52
C THR A 29 13.74 -15.12 -3.45
N ARG A 30 14.63 -14.27 -3.96
CA ARG A 30 16.08 -14.47 -3.83
C ARG A 30 16.48 -14.57 -2.36
N PHE A 31 16.02 -13.64 -1.53
CA PHE A 31 16.28 -13.67 -0.08
C PHE A 31 15.70 -14.92 0.60
N GLN A 32 14.54 -15.42 0.13
CA GLN A 32 13.93 -16.63 0.68
C GLN A 32 14.73 -17.90 0.40
N ASN A 33 15.22 -18.05 -0.82
CA ASN A 33 15.79 -19.30 -1.33
C ASN A 33 17.28 -19.46 -1.04
N GLU A 34 17.97 -18.38 -0.68
CA GLU A 34 19.39 -18.40 -0.38
C GLU A 34 19.61 -18.46 1.14
N ASP A 35 20.38 -19.46 1.59
CA ASP A 35 20.78 -19.61 3.00
C ASP A 35 22.20 -19.08 3.26
N ASN A 36 23.05 -19.06 2.23
CA ASN A 36 24.44 -18.63 2.31
C ASN A 36 24.71 -17.51 1.29
N PHE A 37 24.63 -16.29 1.78
CA PHE A 37 24.98 -15.11 1.01
C PHE A 37 26.49 -14.84 1.10
N HIS A 38 27.21 -14.91 -0.01
CA HIS A 38 28.57 -14.34 -0.06
C HIS A 38 28.55 -12.83 0.16
N LEU A 39 27.49 -12.17 -0.31
CA LEU A 39 27.15 -10.76 -0.07
C LEU A 39 25.65 -10.65 0.18
N VAL A 40 25.24 -9.81 1.14
CA VAL A 40 23.82 -9.59 1.47
C VAL A 40 23.07 -9.09 0.23
N PRO A 41 21.98 -9.76 -0.19
CA PRO A 41 21.26 -9.39 -1.40
C PRO A 41 20.50 -8.07 -1.19
N PRO A 42 20.33 -7.26 -2.25
CA PRO A 42 19.55 -6.04 -2.16
C PRO A 42 18.07 -6.35 -1.89
N GLN A 43 17.47 -5.59 -0.97
CA GLN A 43 16.02 -5.63 -0.72
C GLN A 43 15.27 -4.58 -1.54
N VAL A 44 15.94 -3.50 -1.93
CA VAL A 44 15.35 -2.40 -2.69
C VAL A 44 16.28 -2.06 -3.85
N ILE A 45 15.71 -1.93 -5.05
CA ILE A 45 16.41 -1.48 -6.24
C ILE A 45 15.64 -0.34 -6.90
N VAL A 46 16.33 0.63 -7.49
CA VAL A 46 15.68 1.83 -8.03
C VAL A 46 16.26 2.29 -9.37
N GLY A 47 15.48 3.07 -10.10
CA GLY A 47 15.91 3.75 -11.32
C GLY A 47 16.45 2.79 -12.37
N SER A 48 17.53 3.20 -13.05
CA SER A 48 18.15 2.42 -14.12
C SER A 48 18.62 1.03 -13.68
N GLY A 49 18.99 0.84 -12.41
CA GLY A 49 19.33 -0.48 -11.87
C GLY A 49 18.12 -1.42 -11.82
N ALA A 50 16.94 -0.88 -11.47
CA ALA A 50 15.69 -1.63 -11.50
C ALA A 50 15.28 -1.98 -12.93
N ASP A 51 15.44 -1.04 -13.87
CA ASP A 51 15.15 -1.25 -15.29
C ASP A 51 16.08 -2.32 -15.90
N ALA A 52 17.37 -2.29 -15.58
CA ALA A 52 18.33 -3.30 -16.01
C ALA A 52 17.98 -4.70 -15.47
N LEU A 53 17.61 -4.78 -14.19
CA LEU A 53 17.15 -6.04 -13.60
C LEU A 53 15.83 -6.51 -14.25
N ALA A 54 14.93 -5.61 -14.62
CA ALA A 54 13.71 -5.99 -15.33
C ALA A 54 13.99 -6.66 -16.68
N ILE A 55 14.97 -6.12 -17.43
CA ILE A 55 15.45 -6.70 -18.69
C ILE A 55 16.06 -8.08 -18.46
N GLU A 56 16.94 -8.23 -17.46
CA GLU A 56 17.56 -9.51 -17.10
C GLU A 56 16.53 -10.59 -16.78
N LEU A 57 15.46 -10.21 -16.07
CA LEU A 57 14.36 -11.10 -15.68
C LEU A 57 13.37 -11.39 -16.82
N GLY A 58 13.56 -10.79 -18.00
CA GLY A 58 12.63 -10.93 -19.13
C GLY A 58 11.26 -10.30 -18.88
N ILE A 59 11.17 -9.32 -17.99
CA ILE A 59 9.91 -8.59 -17.73
C ILE A 59 9.66 -7.65 -18.92
N PRO A 60 8.43 -7.61 -19.49
CA PRO A 60 8.15 -6.77 -20.65
C PRO A 60 8.45 -5.29 -20.40
N ILE A 61 9.33 -4.75 -21.24
CA ILE A 61 9.61 -3.33 -21.37
C ILE A 61 8.73 -2.76 -22.48
N VAL A 62 8.06 -1.65 -22.22
CA VAL A 62 7.10 -1.02 -23.14
C VAL A 62 7.48 0.43 -23.39
N ALA A 63 6.94 1.06 -24.44
CA ALA A 63 7.06 2.50 -24.59
C ALA A 63 6.28 3.20 -23.46
N ASN A 64 6.80 4.33 -22.95
CA ASN A 64 6.13 5.06 -21.87
C ASN A 64 4.71 5.51 -22.24
N ASP A 65 4.43 5.76 -23.52
CA ASP A 65 3.10 6.12 -23.98
C ASP A 65 2.08 4.98 -23.85
N GLU A 66 2.53 3.71 -23.85
CA GLU A 66 1.66 2.55 -23.59
C GLU A 66 1.23 2.47 -22.12
N LEU A 67 1.97 3.10 -21.20
CA LEU A 67 1.63 3.15 -19.78
C LEU A 67 0.65 4.30 -19.46
N LYS A 68 0.43 5.22 -20.40
CA LYS A 68 -0.43 6.40 -20.21
C LYS A 68 -1.84 6.09 -20.69
N SER A 69 -2.80 6.08 -19.77
CA SER A 69 -4.21 6.08 -20.16
C SER A 69 -4.66 7.49 -20.58
N PRO A 70 -5.67 7.61 -21.48
CA PRO A 70 -6.23 8.91 -21.82
C PRO A 70 -6.71 9.70 -20.59
N GLN A 71 -7.30 9.01 -19.61
CA GLN A 71 -7.75 9.63 -18.36
C GLN A 71 -6.58 10.19 -17.54
N ALA A 72 -5.48 9.44 -17.41
CA ALA A 72 -4.30 9.88 -16.67
C ALA A 72 -3.63 11.09 -17.33
N VAL A 73 -3.56 11.12 -18.67
CA VAL A 73 -3.04 12.27 -19.42
C VAL A 73 -3.89 13.51 -19.16
N GLN A 74 -5.22 13.40 -19.27
CA GLN A 74 -6.13 14.51 -19.00
C GLN A 74 -5.99 15.03 -17.56
N MET A 75 -5.92 14.14 -16.57
CA MET A 75 -5.73 14.52 -15.17
C MET A 75 -4.39 15.23 -14.95
N TYR A 76 -3.32 14.75 -15.58
CA TYR A 76 -2.00 15.38 -15.54
C TYR A 76 -2.04 16.81 -16.12
N GLU A 77 -2.65 16.99 -17.29
CA GLU A 77 -2.77 18.30 -17.93
C GLU A 77 -3.54 19.30 -17.06
N ILE A 78 -4.70 18.89 -16.52
CA ILE A 78 -5.50 19.73 -15.61
C ILE A 78 -4.70 20.11 -14.37
N ALA A 79 -4.04 19.14 -13.73
CA ALA A 79 -3.26 19.39 -12.52
C ALA A 79 -2.07 20.33 -12.81
N ARG A 80 -1.38 20.13 -13.93
CA ARG A 80 -0.23 20.94 -14.34
C ARG A 80 -0.65 22.38 -14.65
N SER A 81 -1.74 22.59 -15.38
CA SER A 81 -2.26 23.93 -15.67
C SER A 81 -2.65 24.67 -14.39
N ARG A 82 -3.25 23.97 -13.41
CA ARG A 82 -3.56 24.56 -12.11
C ARG A 82 -2.31 24.96 -11.33
N LEU A 83 -1.29 24.10 -11.29
CA LEU A 83 -0.03 24.41 -10.61
C LEU A 83 0.63 25.67 -11.20
N LEU A 84 0.71 25.76 -12.53
CA LEU A 84 1.28 26.94 -13.20
C LEU A 84 0.50 28.23 -12.88
N ALA A 85 -0.85 28.16 -12.87
CA ALA A 85 -1.68 29.31 -12.53
C ALA A 85 -1.47 29.77 -11.06
N LEU A 86 -1.21 28.84 -10.13
CA LEU A 86 -0.88 29.15 -8.75
C LEU A 86 0.50 29.79 -8.63
N GLU A 87 1.50 29.24 -9.31
CA GLU A 87 2.86 29.80 -9.35
C GLU A 87 2.85 31.23 -9.91
N GLU A 88 2.05 31.49 -10.95
CA GLU A 88 1.87 32.84 -11.52
C GLU A 88 1.08 33.80 -10.61
N ALA A 89 0.08 33.30 -9.87
CA ALA A 89 -0.71 34.09 -8.93
C ALA A 89 -0.01 34.35 -7.58
N SER A 90 1.01 33.55 -7.26
CA SER A 90 1.76 33.60 -5.99
C SER A 90 2.74 34.78 -5.86
N THR A 91 2.43 35.92 -6.49
CA THR A 91 2.97 37.21 -6.04
C THR A 91 2.27 37.74 -4.79
N GLU A 92 1.05 37.32 -4.40
CA GLU A 92 0.42 37.86 -3.16
C GLU A 92 -0.85 37.16 -2.60
N ALA A 93 -1.22 35.94 -2.99
CA ALA A 93 -2.48 35.30 -2.53
C ALA A 93 -2.30 33.96 -1.80
N GLU A 94 -3.06 33.77 -0.71
CA GLU A 94 -3.17 32.50 0.04
C GLU A 94 -3.65 31.36 -0.88
N ASP A 95 -3.06 30.17 -0.69
CA ASP A 95 -3.38 28.95 -1.45
C ASP A 95 -4.91 28.72 -1.51
N PRO A 96 -5.53 28.68 -2.70
CA PRO A 96 -6.93 28.31 -2.79
C PRO A 96 -7.11 26.86 -2.28
N PRO A 97 -8.25 26.56 -1.65
CA PRO A 97 -8.53 25.23 -1.15
C PRO A 97 -8.52 24.24 -2.32
N ILE A 98 -7.45 23.45 -2.41
CA ILE A 98 -7.46 22.24 -3.22
C ILE A 98 -8.47 21.34 -2.53
N GLU A 99 -9.67 21.20 -3.09
CA GLU A 99 -10.58 20.12 -2.72
C GLU A 99 -9.90 18.80 -3.15
N PRO A 100 -9.21 18.09 -2.25
CA PRO A 100 -8.29 17.00 -2.60
C PRO A 100 -9.03 15.67 -2.73
N SER A 101 -10.37 15.68 -2.80
CA SER A 101 -11.20 14.47 -2.67
C SER A 101 -11.32 13.66 -3.95
N ASP A 102 -11.02 14.24 -5.12
CA ASP A 102 -11.42 13.66 -6.41
C ASP A 102 -10.25 13.22 -7.29
N VAL A 103 -9.01 13.37 -6.84
CA VAL A 103 -7.84 12.82 -7.57
C VAL A 103 -7.71 11.34 -7.19
N PRO A 104 -7.92 10.40 -8.12
CA PRO A 104 -7.78 8.98 -7.84
C PRO A 104 -6.36 8.67 -7.35
N MET A 105 -6.26 7.80 -6.35
CA MET A 105 -4.96 7.28 -5.92
C MET A 105 -4.60 6.05 -6.73
N ASP A 106 -3.48 6.10 -7.46
CA ASP A 106 -3.01 5.03 -8.35
C ASP A 106 -2.25 3.93 -7.60
N THR A 107 -2.85 3.40 -6.54
CA THR A 107 -2.24 2.33 -5.71
C THR A 107 -3.14 1.12 -5.64
N VAL A 108 -2.56 -0.04 -5.94
CA VAL A 108 -3.21 -1.35 -5.86
C VAL A 108 -2.46 -2.26 -4.90
N GLY A 109 -3.18 -3.18 -4.26
CA GLY A 109 -2.64 -4.03 -3.22
C GLY A 109 -3.29 -5.40 -3.17
N CYS A 110 -2.57 -6.38 -2.63
CA CYS A 110 -3.04 -7.73 -2.40
C CYS A 110 -2.47 -8.26 -1.09
N ALA A 111 -3.30 -9.01 -0.35
CA ALA A 111 -2.91 -9.73 0.85
C ALA A 111 -3.44 -11.17 0.74
N TYR A 112 -2.60 -12.14 1.09
CA TYR A 112 -2.86 -13.56 0.93
C TYR A 112 -2.36 -14.30 2.17
N VAL A 113 -3.13 -15.29 2.61
CA VAL A 113 -2.70 -16.24 3.64
C VAL A 113 -3.03 -17.64 3.15
N SER A 114 -2.03 -18.51 3.18
CA SER A 114 -2.21 -19.94 2.89
C SER A 114 -2.71 -20.70 4.13
N ASP A 115 -3.31 -21.88 3.94
CA ASP A 115 -3.70 -22.72 5.07
C ASP A 115 -2.47 -23.26 5.82
N THR A 116 -1.53 -23.83 5.08
CA THR A 116 -0.29 -24.43 5.64
C THR A 116 0.97 -23.66 5.28
N GLY A 117 0.87 -22.66 4.41
CA GLY A 117 2.00 -21.89 3.88
C GLY A 117 2.13 -20.49 4.52
N PRO A 118 3.02 -19.66 3.97
CA PRO A 118 3.24 -18.31 4.47
C PRO A 118 2.06 -17.37 4.21
N ALA A 119 2.05 -16.28 4.96
CA ALA A 119 1.29 -15.08 4.65
C ALA A 119 2.11 -14.20 3.69
N GLU A 120 1.45 -13.55 2.74
CA GLU A 120 2.11 -12.74 1.71
C GLU A 120 1.31 -11.47 1.43
N ALA A 121 2.01 -10.38 1.17
CA ALA A 121 1.41 -9.10 0.83
C ALA A 121 2.22 -8.37 -0.24
N THR A 122 1.53 -7.65 -1.13
CA THR A 122 2.13 -6.88 -2.22
C THR A 122 1.38 -5.59 -2.45
N VAL A 123 2.09 -4.54 -2.83
CA VAL A 123 1.54 -3.24 -3.22
C VAL A 123 2.28 -2.72 -4.45
N SER A 124 1.58 -2.00 -5.32
CA SER A 124 2.17 -1.28 -6.44
C SER A 124 1.51 0.08 -6.57
N SER A 125 2.31 1.13 -6.81
CA SER A 125 1.82 2.51 -6.86
C SER A 125 2.53 3.32 -7.93
N GLY A 126 1.78 4.13 -8.66
CA GLY A 126 2.34 5.18 -9.53
C GLY A 126 2.93 6.36 -8.74
N GLY A 127 2.61 6.47 -7.45
CA GLY A 127 2.94 7.62 -6.61
C GLY A 127 1.94 8.77 -6.79
N MET A 128 2.28 9.95 -6.29
CA MET A 128 1.40 11.11 -6.44
C MET A 128 1.56 11.76 -7.81
N LEU A 129 0.46 12.32 -8.30
CA LEU A 129 0.43 13.16 -9.49
C LEU A 129 1.40 14.35 -9.34
N LEU A 130 2.12 14.70 -10.41
CA LEU A 130 3.14 15.76 -10.43
C LEU A 130 4.28 15.60 -9.41
N LYS A 131 4.55 14.38 -8.94
CA LYS A 131 5.72 14.15 -8.09
C LYS A 131 7.01 14.56 -8.80
N ALA A 132 7.98 15.04 -8.01
CA ALA A 132 9.35 15.19 -8.48
C ALA A 132 9.93 13.82 -8.91
N ASP A 133 10.77 13.84 -9.94
CA ASP A 133 11.46 12.65 -10.42
C ASP A 133 12.31 12.03 -9.31
N GLY A 134 12.33 10.70 -9.28
CA GLY A 134 13.03 9.94 -8.24
C GLY A 134 12.33 9.90 -6.89
N ARG A 135 11.20 10.62 -6.68
CA ARG A 135 10.44 10.53 -5.43
C ARG A 135 9.94 9.09 -5.20
N LEU A 136 10.32 8.54 -4.05
CA LEU A 136 9.85 7.25 -3.55
C LEU A 136 8.75 7.44 -2.53
N GLY A 137 7.79 6.51 -2.51
CA GLY A 137 6.67 6.51 -1.56
C GLY A 137 6.66 5.26 -0.69
N HIS A 138 5.58 5.12 0.08
CA HIS A 138 5.31 3.99 0.99
C HIS A 138 5.51 2.60 0.38
N SER A 139 5.27 2.41 -0.92
CA SER A 139 5.37 1.11 -1.59
C SER A 139 6.79 0.52 -1.62
N THR A 140 7.83 1.33 -1.45
CA THR A 140 9.23 0.87 -1.46
C THR A 140 9.84 0.72 -0.07
N GLN A 141 9.07 0.99 0.99
CA GLN A 141 9.58 1.06 2.36
C GLN A 141 9.12 -0.14 3.18
N PHE A 142 10.09 -0.83 3.79
CA PHE A 142 9.83 -1.98 4.66
C PHE A 142 8.94 -1.57 5.84
N GLY A 143 7.82 -2.26 6.04
CA GLY A 143 6.88 -1.99 7.13
C GLY A 143 5.91 -0.83 6.89
N SER A 144 6.03 -0.09 5.79
CA SER A 144 5.12 1.03 5.50
C SER A 144 3.81 0.58 4.86
N ALA A 145 3.85 0.17 3.59
CA ALA A 145 2.65 -0.14 2.81
C ALA A 145 2.19 -1.60 2.92
N ILE A 146 3.13 -2.52 3.20
CA ILE A 146 2.85 -3.94 3.28
C ILE A 146 3.49 -4.55 4.53
N TRP A 147 2.82 -5.56 5.07
CA TRP A 147 3.37 -6.42 6.11
C TRP A 147 2.86 -7.84 5.94
N ALA A 148 3.71 -8.83 6.18
CA ALA A 148 3.32 -10.23 6.21
C ALA A 148 4.12 -10.95 7.30
N GLU A 149 3.44 -11.56 8.25
CA GLU A 149 4.08 -12.14 9.43
C GLU A 149 3.30 -13.34 9.96
N GLN A 150 4.02 -14.32 10.53
CA GLN A 150 3.44 -15.50 11.14
C GLN A 150 4.04 -15.72 12.54
N ARG A 151 3.18 -15.79 13.56
CA ARG A 151 3.51 -16.03 14.97
C ARG A 151 2.77 -17.27 15.47
N GLY A 152 3.41 -18.43 15.37
CA GLY A 152 2.79 -19.72 15.72
C GLY A 152 1.59 -20.02 14.83
N ARG A 153 0.39 -20.10 15.41
CA ARG A 153 -0.88 -20.35 14.70
C ARG A 153 -1.54 -19.10 14.14
N ARG A 154 -0.95 -17.92 14.34
CA ARG A 154 -1.47 -16.64 13.89
C ARG A 154 -0.69 -16.18 12.67
N SER A 155 -1.38 -15.82 11.60
CA SER A 155 -0.77 -15.27 10.39
C SER A 155 -1.49 -14.00 9.98
N ILE A 156 -0.75 -13.00 9.52
CA ILE A 156 -1.30 -11.72 9.09
C ILE A 156 -0.65 -11.30 7.77
N ALA A 157 -1.46 -10.76 6.85
CA ALA A 157 -0.97 -10.06 5.67
C ALA A 157 -1.77 -8.76 5.49
N ILE A 158 -1.07 -7.68 5.19
CA ILE A 158 -1.60 -6.32 5.14
C ILE A 158 -1.09 -5.66 3.87
N SER A 159 -1.98 -4.98 3.14
CA SER A 159 -1.62 -4.09 2.04
C SER A 159 -2.39 -2.78 2.13
N VAL A 160 -1.68 -1.67 2.00
CA VAL A 160 -2.19 -0.32 2.27
C VAL A 160 -1.91 0.62 1.10
N SER A 161 -2.84 1.55 0.91
CA SER A 161 -2.85 2.67 -0.01
C SER A 161 -3.12 3.96 0.78
N GLY A 162 -2.73 5.10 0.24
CA GLY A 162 -2.96 6.40 0.89
C GLY A 162 -1.84 7.39 0.64
N CYS A 163 -1.70 8.34 1.56
CA CYS A 163 -0.64 9.34 1.51
C CYS A 163 0.71 8.72 1.85
N GLY A 164 1.61 8.64 0.86
CA GLY A 164 2.87 7.91 0.99
C GLY A 164 3.75 8.36 2.15
N GLU A 165 3.87 9.68 2.38
CA GLU A 165 4.69 10.24 3.46
C GLU A 165 4.11 9.92 4.84
N VAL A 166 2.79 9.98 4.98
CA VAL A 166 2.07 9.65 6.21
C VAL A 166 2.27 8.18 6.56
N LEU A 167 2.11 7.29 5.57
CA LEU A 167 2.29 5.85 5.74
C LEU A 167 3.77 5.47 6.00
N THR A 168 4.72 6.20 5.41
CA THR A 168 6.16 5.95 5.60
C THR A 168 6.60 6.33 7.00
N ARG A 169 6.24 7.54 7.46
CA ARG A 169 6.67 8.06 8.78
C ARG A 169 6.19 7.24 9.97
N THR A 170 5.15 6.44 9.77
CA THR A 170 4.47 5.70 10.83
C THR A 170 4.70 4.20 10.76
N HIS A 171 5.39 3.71 9.73
CA HIS A 171 5.51 2.27 9.47
C HIS A 171 4.14 1.58 9.55
N PHE A 172 3.14 2.16 8.87
CA PHE A 172 1.72 1.89 9.13
C PHE A 172 1.38 0.40 9.14
N ALA A 173 1.76 -0.35 8.10
CA ALA A 173 1.40 -1.76 7.98
C ALA A 173 2.03 -2.61 9.10
N GLN A 174 3.30 -2.36 9.44
CA GLN A 174 3.97 -3.04 10.55
C GLN A 174 3.33 -2.69 11.89
N ALA A 175 3.06 -1.40 12.12
CA ALA A 175 2.46 -0.92 13.37
C ALA A 175 1.03 -1.47 13.55
N LEU A 176 0.25 -1.56 12.47
CA LEU A 176 -1.07 -2.18 12.48
C LEU A 176 -0.97 -3.67 12.81
N ALA A 177 -0.05 -4.40 12.18
CA ALA A 177 0.14 -5.82 12.46
C ALA A 177 0.49 -6.06 13.93
N GLU A 178 1.39 -5.25 14.48
CA GLU A 178 1.78 -5.33 15.88
C GLU A 178 0.61 -5.02 16.83
N ALA A 179 -0.23 -4.04 16.49
CA ALA A 179 -1.44 -3.75 17.25
C ALA A 179 -2.43 -4.93 17.24
N VAL A 180 -2.64 -5.57 16.08
CA VAL A 180 -3.51 -6.75 15.94
C VAL A 180 -2.96 -7.95 16.71
N PHE A 181 -1.65 -8.20 16.69
CA PHE A 181 -1.05 -9.29 17.48
C PHE A 181 -1.12 -9.06 19.00
N LYS A 182 -1.17 -7.81 19.44
CA LYS A 182 -1.29 -7.41 20.85
C LYS A 182 -2.73 -7.33 21.35
N ALA A 183 -3.70 -7.27 20.45
CA ALA A 183 -5.11 -7.28 20.82
C ALA A 183 -5.45 -8.58 21.57
N SER A 184 -6.44 -8.52 22.46
CA SER A 184 -6.94 -9.72 23.15
C SER A 184 -7.51 -10.69 22.11
N GLU A 185 -7.47 -12.01 22.39
CA GLU A 185 -8.16 -12.98 21.53
C GLU A 185 -9.69 -12.77 21.51
N ASP A 186 -10.22 -12.11 22.55
CA ASP A 186 -11.63 -11.71 22.65
C ASP A 186 -11.94 -10.43 21.86
N ASP A 187 -10.92 -9.66 21.45
CA ASP A 187 -11.14 -8.43 20.68
C ASP A 187 -11.49 -8.78 19.23
N MET A 188 -12.60 -8.22 18.74
CA MET A 188 -12.94 -8.30 17.33
C MET A 188 -11.89 -7.55 16.48
N LEU A 189 -11.50 -8.13 15.35
CA LEU A 189 -10.51 -7.53 14.45
C LEU A 189 -10.85 -6.08 14.03
N PRO A 190 -12.11 -5.73 13.67
CA PRO A 190 -12.48 -4.33 13.42
C PRO A 190 -12.21 -3.38 14.57
N SER A 191 -12.41 -3.82 15.82
CA SER A 191 -12.18 -3.01 17.01
C SER A 191 -10.69 -2.72 17.20
N ALA A 192 -9.84 -3.72 16.99
CA ALA A 192 -8.38 -3.56 17.03
C ALA A 192 -7.88 -2.59 15.95
N ILE A 193 -8.36 -2.75 14.71
CA ILE A 193 -8.02 -1.87 13.57
C ILE A 193 -8.49 -0.42 13.84
N THR A 194 -9.71 -0.25 14.33
CA THR A 194 -10.29 1.07 14.62
C THR A 194 -9.56 1.77 15.76
N SER A 195 -9.26 1.04 16.84
CA SER A 195 -8.44 1.55 17.97
C SER A 195 -7.05 1.97 17.52
N PHE A 196 -6.42 1.19 16.64
CA PHE A 196 -5.14 1.56 16.03
C PHE A 196 -5.27 2.83 15.18
N TYR A 197 -6.30 2.93 14.32
CA TYR A 197 -6.52 4.11 13.47
C TYR A 197 -6.60 5.41 14.28
N HIS A 198 -7.37 5.42 15.38
CA HIS A 198 -7.49 6.61 16.22
C HIS A 198 -6.16 7.03 16.85
N LYS A 199 -5.32 6.07 17.27
CA LYS A 199 -3.96 6.37 17.75
C LYS A 199 -3.04 6.85 16.62
N PHE A 200 -3.26 6.35 15.41
CA PHE A 200 -2.44 6.65 14.25
C PHE A 200 -2.72 8.05 13.69
N ILE A 201 -3.98 8.43 13.52
CA ILE A 201 -4.38 9.68 12.84
C ILE A 201 -3.91 10.94 13.59
N ASP A 202 -3.77 10.79 14.92
CA ASP A 202 -3.30 11.83 15.84
C ASP A 202 -1.82 11.67 16.20
N SER A 203 -1.06 10.82 15.50
CA SER A 203 0.35 10.59 15.78
C SER A 203 1.18 11.87 15.62
N PRO A 204 2.06 12.21 16.58
CA PRO A 204 2.95 13.36 16.47
C PRO A 204 3.82 13.36 15.21
N THR A 205 4.17 12.18 14.70
CA THR A 205 5.00 12.00 13.50
C THR A 205 4.36 12.54 12.22
N ILE A 206 3.02 12.65 12.21
CA ILE A 206 2.23 13.15 11.08
C ILE A 206 1.46 14.42 11.41
N ALA A 207 1.69 15.02 12.58
CA ALA A 207 0.99 16.23 13.02
C ALA A 207 1.19 17.42 12.06
N ALA A 208 2.34 17.48 11.37
CA ALA A 208 2.64 18.51 10.37
C ALA A 208 1.81 18.37 9.07
N PHE A 209 1.18 17.22 8.80
CA PHE A 209 0.31 17.07 7.64
C PHE A 209 -1.09 17.59 7.97
N PRO A 210 -1.70 18.38 7.06
CA PRO A 210 -3.11 18.75 7.19
C PRO A 210 -4.01 17.52 7.32
N ALA A 211 -5.10 17.62 8.09
CA ALA A 211 -6.00 16.47 8.33
C ALA A 211 -6.49 15.82 7.04
N HIS A 212 -6.85 16.61 6.02
CA HIS A 212 -7.29 16.12 4.71
C HIS A 212 -6.19 15.39 3.90
N ARG A 213 -4.92 15.46 4.31
CA ARG A 213 -3.80 14.71 3.70
C ARG A 213 -3.42 13.45 4.48
N ARG A 214 -4.02 13.19 5.65
CA ARG A 214 -3.77 11.99 6.46
C ARG A 214 -4.66 10.84 6.00
N VAL A 215 -4.57 10.52 4.70
CA VAL A 215 -5.42 9.52 4.05
C VAL A 215 -4.79 8.13 4.11
N VAL A 216 -5.60 7.14 4.46
CA VAL A 216 -5.24 5.72 4.49
C VAL A 216 -6.43 4.85 4.07
N GLY A 217 -6.13 3.79 3.32
CA GLY A 217 -7.06 2.71 3.01
C GLY A 217 -6.30 1.42 2.78
N GLY A 218 -6.85 0.28 3.16
CA GLY A 218 -6.13 -0.97 3.07
C GLY A 218 -6.98 -2.20 3.26
N ILE A 219 -6.35 -3.33 2.98
CA ILE A 219 -6.89 -4.66 3.24
C ILE A 219 -5.96 -5.40 4.19
N LEU A 220 -6.55 -6.23 5.05
CA LEU A 220 -5.87 -7.05 6.02
C LEU A 220 -6.54 -8.42 6.04
N ILE A 221 -5.75 -9.47 6.10
CA ILE A 221 -6.22 -10.83 6.34
C ILE A 221 -5.51 -11.37 7.58
N PHE A 222 -6.28 -11.87 8.54
CA PHE A 222 -5.80 -12.43 9.79
C PHE A 222 -6.31 -13.87 9.94
N LYS A 223 -5.40 -14.81 10.11
CA LYS A 223 -5.70 -16.23 10.30
C LYS A 223 -5.31 -16.65 11.71
N LEU A 224 -6.24 -17.26 12.44
CA LEU A 224 -6.01 -17.92 13.72
C LEU A 224 -6.42 -19.40 13.60
N GLY A 225 -5.43 -20.28 13.49
CA GLY A 225 -5.69 -21.70 13.29
C GLY A 225 -6.38 -21.97 11.95
N ARG A 226 -7.68 -22.31 11.99
CA ARG A 226 -8.53 -22.57 10.80
C ARG A 226 -9.49 -21.42 10.47
N THR A 227 -9.63 -20.45 11.37
CA THR A 227 -10.48 -19.29 11.16
C THR A 227 -9.68 -18.22 10.46
N CYS A 228 -10.26 -17.62 9.44
CA CYS A 228 -9.70 -16.48 8.74
C CYS A 228 -10.69 -15.33 8.77
N GLU A 229 -10.21 -14.13 9.04
CA GLU A 229 -11.00 -12.91 8.97
C GLU A 229 -10.30 -11.93 8.03
N LEU A 230 -11.04 -11.37 7.09
CA LEU A 230 -10.60 -10.33 6.19
C LEU A 230 -11.20 -9.00 6.64
N ALA A 231 -10.40 -7.95 6.66
CA ALA A 231 -10.84 -6.60 6.90
C ALA A 231 -10.47 -5.69 5.72
N ALA A 232 -11.37 -4.79 5.36
CA ALA A 232 -11.12 -3.67 4.45
C ALA A 232 -11.46 -2.37 5.18
N PHE A 233 -10.47 -1.47 5.28
CA PHE A 233 -10.57 -0.28 6.12
C PHE A 233 -10.09 0.96 5.39
N HIS A 234 -10.68 2.13 5.68
CA HIS A 234 -10.28 3.39 5.05
C HIS A 234 -10.87 4.64 5.71
N ASN A 235 -10.27 5.80 5.42
CA ASN A 235 -10.80 7.13 5.75
C ASN A 235 -10.97 8.06 4.53
N ASN A 236 -10.82 7.53 3.32
CA ASN A 236 -11.20 8.24 2.08
C ASN A 236 -12.69 8.02 1.76
N ALA A 237 -13.26 8.84 0.89
CA ALA A 237 -14.69 8.77 0.55
C ALA A 237 -15.14 7.38 0.08
N ARG A 238 -14.31 6.70 -0.73
CA ARG A 238 -14.61 5.38 -1.29
C ARG A 238 -13.38 4.48 -1.35
N PHE A 239 -13.55 3.20 -1.06
CA PHE A 239 -12.49 2.20 -1.18
C PHE A 239 -13.02 0.93 -1.85
N ALA A 240 -12.51 0.64 -3.04
CA ALA A 240 -12.86 -0.57 -3.79
C ALA A 240 -11.97 -1.73 -3.36
N PHE A 241 -12.57 -2.89 -3.09
CA PHE A 241 -11.85 -4.12 -2.77
C PHE A 241 -12.61 -5.35 -3.24
N ALA A 242 -11.89 -6.46 -3.35
CA ALA A 242 -12.47 -7.76 -3.66
C ALA A 242 -11.72 -8.86 -2.93
N PHE A 243 -12.40 -9.98 -2.68
CA PHE A 243 -11.78 -11.16 -2.08
C PHE A 243 -12.46 -12.45 -2.53
N HIS A 244 -11.72 -13.55 -2.46
CA HIS A 244 -12.24 -14.88 -2.70
C HIS A 244 -12.56 -15.57 -1.37
N ASN A 245 -13.79 -16.02 -1.19
CA ASN A 245 -14.26 -16.60 0.09
C ASN A 245 -14.22 -18.15 0.12
N GLY A 246 -13.44 -18.77 -0.77
CA GLY A 246 -13.39 -20.22 -0.97
C GLY A 246 -14.40 -20.74 -1.98
N LYS A 247 -15.47 -19.98 -2.31
CA LYS A 247 -16.50 -20.39 -3.28
C LYS A 247 -16.62 -19.46 -4.48
N SER A 248 -16.55 -18.15 -4.24
CA SER A 248 -16.74 -17.12 -5.26
C SER A 248 -15.94 -15.88 -4.93
N VAL A 249 -15.59 -15.10 -5.95
CA VAL A 249 -15.09 -13.74 -5.76
C VAL A 249 -16.25 -12.81 -5.36
N LYS A 250 -16.02 -11.99 -4.35
CA LYS A 250 -16.92 -10.92 -3.91
C LYS A 250 -16.25 -9.58 -4.17
N HIS A 251 -17.02 -8.61 -4.66
CA HIS A 251 -16.56 -7.26 -5.00
C HIS A 251 -17.37 -6.24 -4.21
N PHE A 252 -16.70 -5.21 -3.71
CA PHE A 252 -17.30 -4.17 -2.89
C PHE A 252 -16.70 -2.80 -3.23
N ILE A 253 -17.54 -1.77 -3.07
CA ILE A 253 -17.11 -0.39 -2.97
C ILE A 253 -17.59 0.06 -1.59
N SER A 254 -16.66 0.18 -0.64
CA SER A 254 -16.95 0.70 0.70
C SER A 254 -17.03 2.22 0.63
N GLU A 255 -18.02 2.82 1.27
CA GLU A 255 -18.21 4.26 1.33
C GLU A 255 -18.06 4.75 2.78
N LEU A 256 -17.41 5.90 2.95
CA LEU A 256 -17.28 6.55 4.25
C LEU A 256 -18.62 7.19 4.64
N ASN A 257 -19.12 6.84 5.83
CA ASN A 257 -20.32 7.49 6.36
C ASN A 257 -19.97 8.95 6.75
N ALA A 258 -20.82 9.90 6.38
CA ALA A 258 -20.64 11.33 6.69
C ALA A 258 -20.43 11.61 8.19
N ASN A 259 -20.93 10.73 9.08
CA ASN A 259 -20.82 10.87 10.52
C ASN A 259 -19.63 10.08 11.14
N ALA A 260 -18.80 9.41 10.34
CA ALA A 260 -17.69 8.60 10.84
C ALA A 260 -16.37 8.97 10.14
N PRO A 261 -15.27 9.18 10.89
CA PRO A 261 -13.97 9.53 10.31
C PRO A 261 -13.22 8.33 9.72
N PHE A 262 -13.79 7.12 9.81
CA PHE A 262 -13.17 5.86 9.42
C PHE A 262 -14.22 4.76 9.26
N VAL A 263 -13.96 3.82 8.35
CA VAL A 263 -14.75 2.61 8.15
C VAL A 263 -13.82 1.40 8.19
N CYS A 264 -14.30 0.31 8.82
CA CYS A 264 -13.67 -1.01 8.76
C CYS A 264 -14.75 -2.07 8.57
N ASN A 265 -14.77 -2.69 7.39
CA ASN A 265 -15.64 -3.83 7.08
C ASN A 265 -14.87 -5.12 7.38
N SER A 266 -15.47 -6.07 8.10
CA SER A 266 -14.90 -7.41 8.24
C SER A 266 -15.77 -8.54 7.67
N PHE A 267 -15.09 -9.62 7.30
CA PHE A 267 -15.67 -10.81 6.71
C PHE A 267 -14.97 -12.04 7.26
N VAL A 268 -15.70 -12.90 7.96
CA VAL A 268 -15.18 -14.22 8.35
C VAL A 268 -15.23 -15.15 7.14
N VAL A 269 -14.09 -15.77 6.84
CA VAL A 269 -13.90 -16.72 5.75
C VAL A 269 -13.46 -18.05 6.34
N ASN A 270 -14.20 -19.11 6.02
CA ASN A 270 -13.79 -20.47 6.35
C ASN A 270 -12.84 -20.96 5.26
N LEU A 271 -11.60 -21.28 5.65
CA LEU A 271 -10.59 -21.90 4.78
C LEU A 271 -10.82 -23.41 4.67
#